data_AF-A0A914Z1X6-F1
#
_entry.id   AF-A0A914Z1X6-F1
#
_cell.length_a   1.000
_cell.length_b   1.000
_cell.length_c   1.000
_cell.angle_alpha   90.00
_cell.angle_beta   90.00
_cell.angle_gamma   90.00
#
_symmetry.space_group_name_H-M   'P 1'
#
loop_
_entity.id
_entity.type
_entity.pdbx_description
1 polymer ?
#
loop_
_entity_poly.entity_id
_entity_poly.type
_entity_poly.pdbx_seq_one_letter_code
_entity_poly.pdbx_strand_id
1 'polypeptide(L)'
;MIDHQQLMRVYGALMWSLGKVFKTPETSRVYIGSFWNEPLHYDVNRRLFQDEQHDLFADLQSLPRNAALRKLNDLIKRARLAKVHAHIIAKLREGMPFMIGKEKKKMELIAQLDKIYEKIQREHKIIPGDFPDITKMREHLQDADFAKFNGNKPKLLKVVDEMLATDIGEFFYLFTVVIHH
;
A
#
# COMPACT_ATOMS: atom_id res chain seq x y z
N MET A 1 -3.63 40.14 -17.70
CA MET A 1 -2.76 39.46 -18.67
C MET A 1 -1.39 39.32 -18.02
N ILE A 2 -0.77 38.14 -18.04
CA ILE A 2 0.36 37.80 -17.15
C ILE A 2 1.67 37.80 -17.95
N ASP A 3 2.61 38.68 -17.58
CA ASP A 3 3.98 38.68 -18.12
C ASP A 3 4.91 37.72 -17.34
N HIS A 4 6.18 37.61 -17.71
CA HIS A 4 7.15 36.72 -17.03
C HIS A 4 7.31 37.04 -15.53
N GLN A 5 7.38 38.32 -15.15
CA GLN A 5 7.55 38.69 -13.74
C GLN A 5 6.30 38.37 -12.92
N GLN A 6 5.12 38.63 -13.48
CA GLN A 6 3.85 38.29 -12.86
C GLN A 6 3.70 36.77 -12.73
N LEU A 7 4.12 36.00 -13.72
CA LEU A 7 4.12 34.53 -13.67
C LEU A 7 4.95 34.01 -12.48
N MET A 8 6.16 34.53 -12.29
CA MET A 8 7.01 34.15 -11.16
C MET A 8 6.39 34.53 -9.80
N ARG A 9 5.73 35.70 -9.72
CA ARG A 9 5.01 36.13 -8.50
C ARG A 9 3.84 35.19 -8.18
N VAL A 10 3.05 34.82 -9.18
CA VAL A 10 1.92 33.90 -9.03
C VAL A 10 2.40 32.50 -8.64
N TYR A 11 3.46 31.99 -9.29
CA TYR A 11 4.06 30.71 -8.96
C TYR A 11 4.56 30.66 -7.51
N GLY A 12 5.29 31.70 -7.07
CA GLY A 12 5.74 31.79 -5.68
C GLY A 12 4.60 31.82 -4.66
N ALA A 13 3.54 32.58 -4.94
CA ALA A 13 2.35 32.65 -4.08
C ALA A 13 1.60 31.30 -4.00
N LEU A 14 1.54 30.55 -5.10
CA LEU A 14 0.98 29.21 -5.14
C LEU A 14 1.79 28.25 -4.27
N MET A 15 3.11 28.16 -4.49
CA MET A 15 3.97 27.23 -3.74
C MET A 15 3.96 27.50 -2.23
N TRP A 16 3.95 28.79 -1.84
CA TRP A 16 3.78 29.19 -0.44
C TRP A 16 2.47 28.70 0.16
N SER A 17 1.37 28.81 -0.58
CA SER A 17 0.05 28.35 -0.12
C SER A 17 -0.01 26.82 -0.03
N LEU A 18 0.53 26.10 -1.03
CA LEU A 18 0.59 24.65 -1.01
C LEU A 18 1.39 24.12 0.18
N GLY A 19 2.53 24.74 0.51
CA GLY A 19 3.35 24.35 1.68
C GLY A 19 2.66 24.53 3.03
N LYS A 20 1.64 25.39 3.13
CA LYS A 20 0.81 25.51 4.35
C LYS A 20 -0.25 24.42 4.44
N VAL A 21 -0.72 23.91 3.30
CA VAL A 21 -1.80 22.92 3.21
C VAL A 21 -1.25 21.50 3.29
N PHE A 22 -0.21 21.20 2.52
CA PHE A 22 0.44 19.90 2.54
C PHE A 22 1.39 19.80 3.73
N LYS A 23 1.13 18.83 4.62
CA LYS A 23 1.95 18.55 5.81
C LYS A 23 3.10 17.58 5.49
N THR A 24 3.74 17.77 4.35
CA THR A 24 4.82 16.91 3.85
C THR A 24 6.05 17.77 3.57
N PRO A 25 7.26 17.35 3.99
CA PRO A 25 8.48 18.10 3.68
C PRO A 25 8.82 18.09 2.18
N GLU A 26 8.22 17.19 1.39
CA GLU A 26 8.42 17.09 -0.05
C GLU A 26 7.64 18.17 -0.82
N THR A 27 8.35 18.88 -1.69
CA THR A 27 7.76 19.89 -2.58
C THR A 27 6.92 19.24 -3.69
N SER A 28 5.68 19.70 -3.86
CA SER A 28 4.82 19.24 -4.96
C SER A 28 5.34 19.71 -6.33
N ARG A 29 5.36 18.82 -7.33
CA ARG A 29 5.63 19.17 -8.73
C ARG A 29 4.44 19.96 -9.30
N VAL A 30 4.72 21.13 -9.88
CA VAL A 30 3.74 21.97 -10.57
C VAL A 30 4.17 22.12 -12.01
N TYR A 31 3.31 21.77 -12.97
CA TYR A 31 3.59 21.93 -14.40
C TYR A 31 3.09 23.29 -14.87
N ILE A 32 4.00 24.15 -15.34
CA ILE A 32 3.65 25.52 -15.76
C ILE A 32 3.47 25.56 -17.27
N GLY A 33 2.26 25.89 -17.74
CA GLY A 33 2.00 25.97 -19.16
C GLY A 33 0.61 26.48 -19.51
N SER A 34 0.36 26.58 -20.81
CA SER A 34 -0.96 26.86 -21.36
C SER A 34 -1.43 25.63 -22.12
N PHE A 35 -2.28 24.81 -21.48
CA PHE A 35 -2.72 23.50 -21.98
C PHE A 35 -3.97 23.63 -22.86
N TRP A 36 -3.85 24.38 -23.96
CA TRP A 36 -4.91 24.62 -24.94
C TRP A 36 -4.33 24.58 -26.36
N ASN A 37 -5.20 24.56 -27.37
CA ASN A 37 -4.78 24.43 -28.78
C ASN A 37 -4.58 25.78 -29.51
N GLU A 38 -4.76 26.89 -28.80
CA GLU A 38 -4.66 28.24 -29.37
C GLU A 38 -3.20 28.76 -29.31
N PRO A 39 -2.80 29.69 -30.21
CA PRO A 39 -1.47 30.26 -30.17
C PRO A 39 -1.20 31.01 -28.87
N LEU A 40 0.04 30.92 -28.38
CA LEU A 40 0.47 31.67 -27.20
C LEU A 40 0.40 33.18 -27.49
N HIS A 41 -0.27 33.91 -26.59
CA HIS A 41 -0.31 35.36 -26.66
C HIS A 41 1.06 36.00 -26.35
N TYR A 42 1.87 35.35 -25.51
CA TYR A 42 3.27 35.69 -25.24
C TYR A 42 4.15 34.46 -25.38
N ASP A 43 5.18 34.54 -26.20
CA ASP A 43 6.07 33.43 -26.53
C ASP A 43 7.42 33.47 -25.80
N VAL A 44 7.66 34.49 -24.95
CA VAL A 44 8.87 34.63 -24.13
C VAL A 44 9.17 33.36 -23.33
N ASN A 45 8.13 32.70 -22.80
CA ASN A 45 8.25 31.46 -22.01
C ASN A 45 7.88 30.20 -22.80
N ARG A 46 7.78 30.28 -24.15
CA ARG A 46 7.31 29.17 -24.99
C ARG A 46 8.07 27.88 -24.72
N ARG A 47 9.40 27.95 -24.63
CA ARG A 47 10.25 26.78 -24.38
C ARG A 47 9.94 26.15 -23.02
N LEU A 48 9.84 26.94 -21.95
CA LEU A 48 9.45 26.46 -20.64
C LEU A 48 8.10 25.74 -20.69
N PHE A 49 7.09 26.34 -21.33
CA PHE A 49 5.76 25.72 -21.41
C PHE A 49 5.77 24.42 -22.21
N GLN A 50 6.57 24.33 -23.28
CA GLN A 50 6.71 23.10 -24.07
C GLN A 50 7.42 22.00 -23.28
N ASP A 51 8.49 22.34 -22.57
CA ASP A 51 9.25 21.40 -21.74
C ASP A 51 8.35 20.87 -20.59
N GLU A 52 7.63 21.75 -19.91
CA GLU A 52 6.69 21.40 -18.82
C GLU A 52 5.50 20.57 -19.32
N GLN A 53 5.00 20.86 -20.52
CA GLN A 53 3.95 20.09 -21.18
C GLN A 53 4.44 18.69 -21.56
N HIS A 54 5.68 18.59 -22.06
CA HIS A 54 6.29 17.31 -22.39
C HIS A 54 6.45 16.45 -21.13
N ASP A 55 6.98 17.02 -20.05
CA ASP A 55 7.10 16.34 -18.76
C ASP A 55 5.74 15.85 -18.25
N LEU A 56 4.71 16.70 -18.29
CA LEU A 56 3.35 16.32 -17.89
C LEU A 56 2.84 15.13 -18.72
N PHE A 57 3.03 15.16 -20.04
CA PHE A 57 2.58 14.06 -20.90
C PHE A 57 3.36 12.78 -20.66
N ALA A 58 4.67 12.85 -20.45
CA ALA A 58 5.48 11.68 -20.09
C ALA A 58 4.98 11.05 -18.77
N ASP A 59 4.68 11.89 -17.77
CA ASP A 59 4.14 11.42 -16.49
C ASP A 59 2.74 10.80 -16.65
N LEU A 60 1.85 11.43 -17.43
CA LEU A 60 0.52 10.88 -17.75
C LEU A 60 0.62 9.54 -18.49
N GLN A 61 1.53 9.43 -19.46
CA GLN A 61 1.79 8.20 -20.20
C GLN A 61 2.37 7.10 -19.31
N SER A 62 3.09 7.45 -18.24
CA SER A 62 3.61 6.50 -17.27
C SER A 62 2.56 5.95 -16.30
N LEU A 63 1.37 6.59 -16.19
CA LEU A 63 0.33 6.23 -15.22
C LEU A 63 -0.11 4.76 -15.29
N PRO A 64 -0.36 4.14 -16.46
CA PRO A 64 -0.76 2.74 -16.53
C PRO A 64 0.31 1.80 -15.95
N ARG A 65 1.59 2.08 -16.24
CA ARG A 65 2.73 1.33 -15.68
C ARG A 65 2.77 1.46 -14.16
N ASN A 66 2.68 2.69 -13.66
CA ASN A 66 2.69 2.99 -12.22
C ASN A 66 1.45 2.40 -11.51
N ALA A 67 0.32 2.29 -12.19
CA ALA A 67 -0.89 1.65 -11.64
C ALA A 67 -0.72 0.14 -11.50
N ALA A 68 -0.12 -0.54 -12.48
CA ALA A 68 0.15 -1.97 -12.38
C ALA A 68 1.16 -2.29 -11.27
N LEU A 69 2.24 -1.49 -11.14
CA LEU A 69 3.20 -1.62 -10.04
C LEU A 69 2.54 -1.40 -8.67
N ARG A 70 1.65 -0.40 -8.55
CA ARG A 70 0.87 -0.19 -7.32
C ARG A 70 -0.03 -1.38 -7.01
N LYS A 71 -0.77 -1.90 -7.99
CA LYS A 71 -1.63 -3.09 -7.83
C LYS A 71 -0.83 -4.31 -7.39
N LEU A 72 0.36 -4.52 -7.94
CA LEU A 72 1.26 -5.59 -7.53
C LEU A 72 1.71 -5.41 -6.07
N ASN A 73 2.12 -4.21 -5.68
CA ASN A 73 2.50 -3.90 -4.30
C ASN A 73 1.34 -4.12 -3.31
N ASP A 74 0.12 -3.75 -3.70
CA ASP A 74 -1.07 -3.98 -2.87
C ASP A 74 -1.41 -5.47 -2.77
N LEU A 75 -1.21 -6.25 -3.85
CA LEU A 75 -1.33 -7.70 -3.82
C LEU A 75 -0.32 -8.34 -2.87
N ILE A 76 0.96 -7.91 -2.92
CA ILE A 76 2.02 -8.37 -2.00
C ILE A 76 1.61 -8.12 -0.55
N LYS A 77 1.21 -6.87 -0.24
CA LYS A 77 0.78 -6.48 1.12
C LYS A 77 -0.40 -7.33 1.58
N ARG A 78 -1.39 -7.54 0.70
CA ARG A 78 -2.58 -8.34 1.02
C ARG A 78 -2.25 -9.82 1.23
N ALA A 79 -1.36 -10.39 0.43
CA ALA A 79 -0.92 -11.77 0.57
C ALA A 79 -0.19 -12.01 1.90
N ARG A 80 0.72 -11.09 2.28
CA ARG A 80 1.39 -11.13 3.59
C ARG A 80 0.38 -11.05 4.72
N LEU A 81 -0.51 -10.05 4.70
CA LEU A 81 -1.55 -9.89 5.71
C LEU A 81 -2.44 -11.14 5.83
N ALA A 82 -2.85 -11.73 4.71
CA ALA A 82 -3.65 -12.96 4.70
C ALA A 82 -2.90 -14.15 5.31
N LYS A 83 -1.59 -14.29 5.01
CA LYS A 83 -0.72 -15.29 5.63
C LYS A 83 -0.63 -15.08 7.14
N VAL A 84 -0.35 -13.87 7.62
CA VAL A 84 -0.30 -13.57 9.06
C VAL A 84 -1.64 -13.89 9.72
N HIS A 85 -2.74 -13.49 9.10
CA HIS A 85 -4.09 -13.76 9.59
C HIS A 85 -4.37 -15.26 9.70
N ALA A 86 -3.96 -16.06 8.70
CA ALA A 86 -4.09 -17.51 8.76
C ALA A 86 -3.32 -18.12 9.95
N HIS A 87 -2.11 -17.63 10.26
CA HIS A 87 -1.36 -18.06 11.44
C HIS A 87 -2.08 -17.69 12.75
N ILE A 88 -2.64 -16.48 12.84
CA ILE A 88 -3.40 -16.03 14.01
C ILE A 88 -4.60 -16.96 14.24
N ILE A 89 -5.44 -17.16 13.22
CA ILE A 89 -6.64 -17.99 13.31
C ILE A 89 -6.28 -19.44 13.66
N ALA A 90 -5.24 -20.01 13.05
CA ALA A 90 -4.77 -21.34 13.38
C ALA A 90 -4.28 -21.46 14.84
N LYS A 91 -3.57 -20.45 15.35
CA LYS A 91 -3.09 -20.44 16.74
C LYS A 91 -4.22 -20.29 17.75
N LEU A 92 -5.21 -19.45 17.44
CA LEU A 92 -6.42 -19.33 18.25
C LEU A 92 -7.20 -20.64 18.28
N ARG A 93 -7.33 -21.32 17.12
CA ARG A 93 -7.98 -22.64 17.03
C ARG A 93 -7.25 -23.70 17.86
N GLU A 94 -5.92 -23.74 17.81
CA GLU A 94 -5.08 -24.66 18.59
C GLU A 94 -5.23 -24.43 20.11
N GLY A 95 -5.43 -23.18 20.53
CA GLY A 95 -5.62 -22.82 21.94
C GLY A 95 -7.00 -23.16 22.51
N MET A 96 -7.97 -23.60 21.70
CA MET A 96 -9.34 -23.87 22.15
C MET A 96 -9.52 -25.28 22.72
N PRO A 97 -10.26 -25.45 23.84
CA PRO A 97 -10.58 -26.76 24.38
C PRO A 97 -11.69 -27.44 23.57
N PHE A 98 -11.64 -28.78 23.49
CA PHE A 98 -12.61 -29.56 22.73
C PHE A 98 -14.01 -29.61 23.37
N MET A 99 -14.08 -29.69 24.71
CA MET A 99 -15.33 -29.96 25.43
C MET A 99 -15.80 -28.80 26.31
N ILE A 100 -15.08 -28.46 27.39
CA ILE A 100 -15.55 -27.52 28.44
C ILE A 100 -14.65 -26.28 28.51
N GLY A 101 -15.23 -25.12 28.86
CA GLY A 101 -14.48 -23.88 29.14
C GLY A 101 -14.16 -23.01 27.93
N LYS A 102 -14.86 -23.21 26.80
CA LYS A 102 -14.62 -22.50 25.53
C LYS A 102 -14.70 -20.99 25.67
N GLU A 103 -15.75 -20.45 26.31
CA GLU A 103 -15.92 -19.00 26.49
C GLU A 103 -14.81 -18.38 27.36
N LYS A 104 -14.51 -19.01 28.50
CA LYS A 104 -13.42 -18.54 29.37
C LYS A 104 -12.09 -18.54 28.63
N LYS A 105 -11.79 -19.59 27.85
CA LYS A 105 -10.55 -19.67 27.09
C LYS A 105 -10.50 -18.66 25.93
N LYS A 106 -11.63 -18.42 25.26
CA LYS A 106 -11.74 -17.38 24.23
C LYS A 106 -11.40 -16.00 24.80
N MET A 107 -12.00 -15.61 25.93
CA MET A 107 -11.69 -14.34 26.60
C MET A 107 -10.21 -14.23 26.97
N GLU A 108 -9.61 -15.31 27.49
CA GLU A 108 -8.18 -15.35 27.80
C GLU A 108 -7.30 -15.17 26.55
N LEU A 109 -7.62 -15.85 25.44
CA LEU A 109 -6.88 -15.75 24.18
C LEU A 109 -6.97 -14.35 23.56
N ILE A 110 -8.14 -13.70 23.63
CA ILE A 110 -8.32 -12.32 23.16
C ILE A 110 -7.54 -11.34 24.05
N ALA A 111 -7.57 -11.53 25.37
CA ALA A 111 -6.80 -10.70 26.30
C ALA A 111 -5.29 -10.80 26.03
N GLN A 112 -4.79 -12.01 25.77
CA GLN A 112 -3.37 -12.30 25.52
C GLN A 112 -2.96 -12.23 24.04
N LEU A 113 -3.77 -11.60 23.18
CA LEU A 113 -3.53 -11.56 21.73
C LEU A 113 -2.16 -10.94 21.36
N ASP A 114 -1.66 -10.01 22.17
CA ASP A 114 -0.33 -9.40 22.08
C ASP A 114 0.77 -10.45 22.16
N LYS A 115 0.71 -11.32 23.17
CA LYS A 115 1.67 -12.43 23.35
C LYS A 115 1.56 -13.46 22.22
N ILE A 116 0.35 -13.68 21.71
CA ILE A 116 0.12 -14.56 20.56
C ILE A 116 0.81 -13.99 19.31
N TYR A 117 0.69 -12.67 19.08
CA TYR A 117 1.37 -12.00 17.97
C TYR A 117 2.89 -12.11 18.10
N GLU A 118 3.45 -11.81 19.27
CA GLU A 118 4.90 -11.95 19.52
C GLU A 118 5.41 -13.39 19.32
N LYS A 119 4.58 -14.38 19.66
CA LYS A 119 4.92 -15.79 19.45
C LYS A 119 4.93 -16.14 17.96
N ILE A 120 3.87 -15.76 17.24
CA ILE A 120 3.76 -15.96 15.78
C ILE A 120 4.91 -15.24 15.06
N GLN A 121 5.24 -14.03 15.49
CA GLN A 121 6.32 -13.22 14.95
C GLN A 121 7.66 -13.97 15.03
N ARG A 122 7.98 -14.54 16.19
CA ARG A 122 9.21 -15.31 16.41
C ARG A 122 9.21 -16.65 15.68
N GLU A 123 8.12 -17.40 15.74
CA GLU A 123 8.01 -18.74 15.13
C GLU A 123 8.09 -18.68 13.60
N HIS A 124 7.47 -17.68 12.99
CA HIS A 124 7.38 -17.56 11.53
C HIS A 124 8.26 -16.46 10.93
N LYS A 125 9.06 -15.76 11.75
CA LYS A 125 9.96 -14.66 11.35
C LYS A 125 9.22 -13.56 10.58
N ILE A 126 8.04 -13.18 11.06
CA ILE A 126 7.18 -12.16 10.44
C ILE A 126 7.59 -10.78 10.96
N ILE A 127 7.47 -9.75 10.13
CA ILE A 127 7.80 -8.37 10.52
C ILE A 127 6.59 -7.76 11.26
N PRO A 128 6.78 -6.96 12.33
CA PRO A 128 5.68 -6.37 13.09
C PRO A 128 4.64 -5.61 12.23
N GLY A 129 5.09 -4.92 11.18
CA GLY A 129 4.23 -4.13 10.31
C GLY A 129 3.26 -4.95 9.43
N ASP A 130 3.45 -6.26 9.30
CA ASP A 130 2.54 -7.13 8.56
C ASP A 130 1.35 -7.60 9.42
N PHE A 131 1.37 -7.35 10.73
CA PHE A 131 0.27 -7.71 11.62
C PHE A 131 -0.90 -6.72 11.53
N PRO A 132 -2.15 -7.21 11.58
CA PRO A 132 -3.31 -6.34 11.69
C PRO A 132 -3.33 -5.64 13.04
N ASP A 133 -4.00 -4.47 13.08
CA ASP A 133 -4.19 -3.72 14.32
C ASP A 133 -4.79 -4.59 15.43
N ILE A 134 -4.12 -4.63 16.58
CA ILE A 134 -4.46 -5.53 17.67
C ILE A 134 -5.82 -5.19 18.29
N THR A 135 -6.15 -3.90 18.39
CA THR A 135 -7.40 -3.42 18.98
C THR A 135 -8.58 -3.85 18.12
N LYS A 136 -8.51 -3.57 16.81
CA LYS A 136 -9.52 -4.01 15.83
C LYS A 136 -9.63 -5.53 15.77
N MET A 137 -8.52 -6.26 15.87
CA MET A 137 -8.58 -7.71 15.90
C MET A 137 -9.30 -8.22 17.16
N ARG A 138 -9.00 -7.66 18.34
CA ARG A 138 -9.70 -8.02 19.58
C ARG A 138 -11.19 -7.78 19.48
N GLU A 139 -11.61 -6.64 18.93
CA GLU A 139 -13.02 -6.31 18.69
C GLU A 139 -13.70 -7.36 17.79
N HIS A 140 -13.16 -7.61 16.59
CA HIS A 140 -13.75 -8.59 15.67
C HIS A 140 -13.78 -10.03 16.20
N LEU A 141 -12.82 -10.40 17.06
CA LEU A 141 -12.77 -11.73 17.66
C LEU A 141 -13.84 -11.94 18.76
N GLN A 142 -14.42 -10.89 19.33
CA GLN A 142 -15.48 -11.01 20.34
C GLN A 142 -16.70 -11.76 19.80
N ASP A 143 -17.07 -11.51 18.54
CA ASP A 143 -18.27 -12.09 17.93
C ASP A 143 -17.99 -13.42 17.20
N ALA A 144 -16.72 -13.82 17.09
CA ALA A 144 -16.33 -15.02 16.37
C ALA A 144 -16.38 -16.29 17.23
N ASP A 145 -16.76 -17.42 16.62
CA ASP A 145 -16.69 -18.74 17.25
C ASP A 145 -15.37 -19.44 16.88
N PHE A 146 -14.45 -19.49 17.83
CA PHE A 146 -13.11 -20.05 17.60
C PHE A 146 -13.14 -21.56 17.40
N ALA A 147 -14.21 -22.27 17.79
CA ALA A 147 -14.34 -23.69 17.52
C ALA A 147 -14.55 -23.99 16.02
N LYS A 148 -15.09 -23.01 15.27
CA LYS A 148 -15.29 -23.11 13.81
C LYS A 148 -14.07 -22.69 13.00
N PHE A 149 -13.04 -22.16 13.64
CA PHE A 149 -11.82 -21.77 12.95
C PHE A 149 -11.12 -22.99 12.34
N ASN A 150 -10.58 -22.76 11.15
CA ASN A 150 -9.72 -23.73 10.49
C ASN A 150 -8.38 -23.80 11.21
N GLY A 151 -7.85 -25.01 11.36
CA GLY A 151 -6.47 -25.20 11.79
C GLY A 151 -5.48 -24.77 10.71
N ASN A 152 -4.19 -24.95 11.01
CA ASN A 152 -3.12 -24.65 10.07
C ASN A 152 -3.28 -25.50 8.78
N LYS A 153 -3.16 -24.87 7.61
CA LYS A 153 -3.20 -25.52 6.30
C LYS A 153 -1.88 -25.26 5.55
N PRO A 154 -0.81 -26.03 5.84
CA PRO A 154 0.52 -25.78 5.30
C PRO A 154 0.59 -25.72 3.78
N LYS A 155 -0.22 -26.54 3.08
CA LYS A 155 -0.29 -26.54 1.61
C LYS A 155 -0.71 -25.18 1.04
N LEU A 156 -1.71 -24.53 1.65
CA LEU A 156 -2.18 -23.21 1.19
C LEU A 156 -1.16 -22.12 1.49
N LEU A 157 -0.52 -22.18 2.67
CA LEU A 157 0.55 -21.24 3.03
C LEU A 157 1.75 -21.37 2.08
N LYS A 158 2.11 -22.60 1.70
CA LYS A 158 3.20 -22.85 0.75
C LYS A 158 2.95 -22.21 -0.61
N VAL A 159 1.72 -22.28 -1.13
CA VAL A 159 1.35 -21.62 -2.39
C VAL A 159 1.56 -20.10 -2.30
N VAL A 160 1.17 -19.48 -1.18
CA VAL A 160 1.39 -18.03 -0.98
C VAL A 160 2.89 -17.71 -0.87
N ASP A 161 3.66 -18.58 -0.21
CA ASP A 161 5.11 -18.40 -0.06
C ASP A 161 5.85 -18.55 -1.39
N GLU A 162 5.48 -19.54 -2.21
CA GLU A 162 6.00 -19.72 -3.56
C GLU A 162 5.68 -18.51 -4.45
N MET A 163 4.43 -18.04 -4.41
CA MET A 163 4.02 -16.84 -5.15
C MET A 163 4.85 -15.61 -4.74
N LEU A 164 5.05 -15.39 -3.43
CA LEU A 164 5.82 -14.26 -2.93
C LEU A 164 7.32 -14.35 -3.24
N ALA A 165 7.88 -15.56 -3.32
CA ALA A 165 9.30 -15.80 -3.52
C ALA A 165 9.70 -15.85 -5.00
N THR A 166 8.85 -16.39 -5.86
CA THR A 166 9.19 -16.72 -7.26
C THR A 166 8.29 -15.99 -8.24
N ASP A 167 6.98 -16.23 -8.21
CA ASP A 167 6.04 -15.74 -9.24
C ASP A 167 6.05 -14.21 -9.38
N ILE A 168 6.18 -13.49 -8.26
CA ILE A 168 6.22 -12.02 -8.27
C ILE A 168 7.50 -11.50 -8.93
N GLY A 169 8.63 -12.18 -8.72
CA GLY A 169 9.90 -11.82 -9.35
C GLY A 169 9.86 -12.04 -10.85
N GLU A 170 9.33 -13.19 -11.28
CA GLU A 170 9.13 -13.50 -12.71
C GLU A 170 8.16 -12.54 -13.39
N PHE A 171 7.04 -12.23 -12.73
CA PHE A 171 6.10 -11.22 -13.20
C PHE A 171 6.76 -9.85 -13.34
N PHE A 172 7.57 -9.43 -12.37
CA PHE A 172 8.28 -8.15 -12.43
C PHE A 172 9.27 -8.09 -13.59
N TYR A 173 10.00 -9.19 -13.84
CA TYR A 173 10.91 -9.31 -14.98
C TYR A 173 10.15 -9.19 -16.31
N LEU A 174 9.10 -9.98 -16.50
CA LEU A 174 8.27 -9.94 -17.71
C LEU A 174 7.62 -8.57 -17.93
N PHE A 175 7.07 -7.98 -16.87
CA PHE A 175 6.43 -6.67 -16.91
C PHE A 175 7.41 -5.56 -17.32
N THR A 176 8.66 -5.64 -16.86
CA THR A 176 9.70 -4.67 -17.22
C THR A 176 10.18 -4.85 -18.66
N VAL A 177 10.33 -6.09 -19.12
CA VAL A 177 10.76 -6.41 -20.50
C VAL A 177 9.71 -6.04 -21.54
N VAL A 178 8.44 -6.33 -21.29
CA VAL A 178 7.34 -6.09 -22.24
C VAL A 178 7.00 -4.60 -22.38
N ILE A 179 7.31 -3.77 -21.38
CA ILE A 179 6.95 -2.34 -21.38
C ILE A 179 8.10 -1.43 -21.86
N HIS A 180 9.32 -1.95 -21.95
CA HIS A 180 10.44 -1.23 -22.56
C HIS A 180 10.51 -1.35 -24.09
N HIS A 181 9.55 -2.05 -24.70
CA HIS A 181 9.29 -2.09 -26.14
C HIS A 181 7.88 -1.56 -26.44
#